data_AF-A0A938NKT5-F1
#
_entry.id   AF-A0A938NKT5-F1
#
_cell.length_a   1.000
_cell.length_b   1.000
_cell.length_c   1.000
_cell.angle_alpha   90.00
_cell.angle_beta   90.00
_cell.angle_gamma   90.00
#
_symmetry.space_group_name_H-M   'P 1'
#
loop_
_entity.id
_entity.type
_entity.pdbx_description
1 polymer ?
#
loop_
_entity_poly.entity_id
_entity_poly.type
_entity_poly.pdbx_seq_one_letter_code
_entity_poly.pdbx_strand_id
1 'polypeptide(L)'
;MKGRFKIKAIIFWALSCMFVSTAQAAVDREKLLGDPGVYGTFAVFSVDADWWKLDRAARGAAGEEMHGVFQKHADRVAADTYLLRGLSDRADFMVRIHSRELSDSQNFLVDLMGTALGKHLKNTVTFNGITKPLNYVPAFPDDLKAALKTPLAPEPKPYAIVIPIRKNSECDLAGLIWSRF
;
A
#
# COMPACT_ATOMS: atom_id res chain seq x y z
N MET A 1 -38.53 24.37 -56.07
CA MET A 1 -38.16 23.10 -55.40
C MET A 1 -36.76 22.69 -55.81
N LYS A 2 -35.75 22.80 -54.92
CA LYS A 2 -34.41 22.20 -55.08
C LYS A 2 -33.65 22.22 -53.74
N GLY A 3 -33.59 21.05 -53.10
CA GLY A 3 -32.40 20.49 -52.42
C GLY A 3 -31.84 21.15 -51.16
N ARG A 4 -32.47 20.91 -49.99
CA ARG A 4 -31.85 20.94 -48.65
C ARG A 4 -31.05 19.65 -48.43
N PHE A 5 -29.73 19.61 -48.63
CA PHE A 5 -28.95 18.40 -48.28
C PHE A 5 -27.43 18.64 -48.12
N LYS A 6 -26.97 19.59 -47.29
CA LYS A 6 -25.53 19.69 -46.94
C LYS A 6 -25.27 20.24 -45.52
N ILE A 7 -25.88 19.66 -44.48
CA ILE A 7 -25.56 20.03 -43.08
C ILE A 7 -25.27 18.80 -42.17
N LYS A 8 -25.48 17.57 -42.62
CA LYS A 8 -25.37 16.38 -41.75
C LYS A 8 -24.02 15.63 -41.76
N ALA A 9 -22.95 16.20 -42.30
CA ALA A 9 -21.67 15.48 -42.44
C ALA A 9 -20.57 15.87 -41.42
N ILE A 10 -20.80 16.85 -40.54
CA ILE A 10 -19.76 17.38 -39.64
C ILE A 10 -19.91 16.89 -38.18
N ILE A 11 -21.05 16.28 -37.83
CA ILE A 11 -21.34 15.89 -36.43
C ILE A 11 -20.88 14.45 -36.09
N PHE A 12 -20.42 13.67 -37.07
CA PHE A 12 -20.02 12.27 -36.85
C PHE A 12 -18.52 12.04 -36.59
N TRP A 13 -17.73 13.11 -36.46
CA TRP A 13 -16.28 13.04 -36.20
C TRP A 13 -15.91 13.78 -34.92
N ALA A 14 -16.65 13.55 -33.84
CA ALA A 14 -16.34 14.12 -32.52
C ALA A 14 -16.64 13.19 -31.35
N LEU A 15 -16.97 11.91 -31.61
CA LEU A 15 -17.32 10.94 -30.58
C LEU A 15 -16.46 9.67 -30.65
N SER A 16 -15.19 9.83 -31.01
CA SER A 16 -14.16 8.90 -30.54
C SER A 16 -13.70 9.45 -29.20
N CYS A 17 -14.53 9.22 -28.18
CA CYS A 17 -14.14 9.48 -26.79
C CYS A 17 -12.86 8.69 -26.55
N MET A 18 -11.77 9.45 -26.49
CA MET A 18 -10.52 9.08 -25.89
C MET A 18 -10.79 8.34 -24.58
N PHE A 19 -10.78 7.01 -24.62
CA PHE A 19 -10.27 6.24 -23.49
C PHE A 19 -8.76 6.44 -23.51
N VAL A 20 -8.31 7.64 -23.11
CA VAL A 20 -6.96 7.77 -22.59
C VAL A 20 -6.99 7.00 -21.28
N SER A 21 -6.57 5.73 -21.36
CA SER A 21 -6.11 5.02 -20.18
C SER A 21 -4.93 5.85 -19.67
N THR A 22 -5.17 6.70 -18.68
CA THR A 22 -4.10 7.32 -17.91
C THR A 22 -3.41 6.17 -17.19
N ALA A 23 -2.43 5.54 -17.84
CA ALA A 23 -1.40 4.79 -17.15
C ALA A 23 -0.61 5.84 -16.35
N GLN A 24 -1.17 6.23 -15.21
CA GLN A 24 -0.49 7.05 -14.23
C GLN A 24 0.79 6.30 -13.90
N ALA A 25 1.94 6.93 -14.11
CA ALA A 25 3.22 6.31 -13.81
C ALA A 25 3.21 5.92 -12.32
N ALA A 26 3.09 4.62 -12.06
CA ALA A 26 3.14 4.11 -10.71
C ALA A 26 4.50 4.47 -10.10
N VAL A 27 4.50 4.79 -8.81
CA VAL A 27 5.72 5.06 -8.08
C VAL A 27 6.67 3.86 -8.20
N ASP A 28 7.96 4.14 -8.36
CA ASP A 28 9.00 3.12 -8.41
C ASP A 28 9.03 2.36 -7.08
N ARG A 29 8.38 1.20 -7.09
CA ARG A 29 8.11 0.37 -5.93
C ARG A 29 9.40 -0.21 -5.38
N GLU A 30 10.24 -0.76 -6.25
CA GLU A 30 11.52 -1.36 -5.88
C GLU A 30 12.42 -0.31 -5.21
N LYS A 31 12.42 0.91 -5.75
CA LYS A 31 13.15 2.03 -5.15
C LYS A 31 12.58 2.42 -3.78
N LEU A 32 11.26 2.53 -3.64
CA LEU A 32 10.64 2.83 -2.33
C LEU A 32 10.95 1.76 -1.27
N LEU A 33 11.02 0.50 -1.66
CA LEU A 33 11.30 -0.60 -0.73
C LEU A 33 12.79 -0.69 -0.35
N GLY A 34 13.69 -0.18 -1.20
CA GLY A 34 15.14 -0.19 -0.97
C GLY A 34 15.70 1.07 -0.30
N ASP A 35 15.08 2.23 -0.53
CA ASP A 35 15.62 3.51 -0.06
C ASP A 35 15.43 3.71 1.47
N PRO A 36 16.41 4.31 2.17
CA PRO A 36 16.21 4.84 3.51
C PRO A 36 15.31 6.09 3.48
N GLY A 37 14.69 6.43 4.61
CA GLY A 37 13.84 7.61 4.76
C GLY A 37 12.42 7.43 4.21
N VAL A 38 12.02 6.20 3.88
CA VAL A 38 10.67 5.88 3.41
C VAL A 38 9.80 5.50 4.61
N TYR A 39 8.61 6.09 4.68
CA TYR A 39 7.64 5.73 5.71
C TYR A 39 6.94 4.43 5.33
N GLY A 40 6.89 3.49 6.28
CA GLY A 40 6.10 2.28 6.21
C GLY A 40 4.90 2.38 7.14
N THR A 41 3.69 2.31 6.59
CA THR A 41 2.43 2.27 7.34
C THR A 41 1.81 0.89 7.20
N PHE A 42 1.42 0.27 8.31
CA PHE A 42 0.74 -1.03 8.35
C PHE A 42 -0.61 -0.82 9.02
N ALA A 43 -1.69 -0.89 8.24
CA ALA A 43 -3.05 -0.73 8.71
C ALA A 43 -3.78 -2.07 8.68
N VAL A 44 -4.34 -2.49 9.82
CA VAL A 44 -4.96 -3.81 9.99
C VAL A 44 -6.46 -3.64 10.21
N PHE A 45 -7.27 -4.31 9.40
CA PHE A 45 -8.71 -4.13 9.40
C PHE A 45 -9.47 -5.43 9.72
N SER A 46 -10.56 -5.30 10.45
CA SER A 46 -11.61 -6.31 10.57
C SER A 46 -12.86 -5.81 9.83
N VAL A 47 -13.55 -6.69 9.14
CA VAL A 47 -14.79 -6.40 8.42
C VAL A 47 -15.98 -6.67 9.33
N ASP A 48 -16.93 -5.75 9.40
CA ASP A 48 -18.14 -5.95 10.18
C ASP A 48 -19.04 -7.08 9.62
N ALA A 49 -20.04 -7.48 10.41
CA ALA A 49 -20.96 -8.54 10.03
C ALA A 49 -21.97 -8.10 8.96
N ASP A 50 -22.28 -6.81 8.87
CA ASP A 50 -23.29 -6.26 7.98
C ASP A 50 -22.83 -6.28 6.52
N TRP A 51 -21.53 -6.23 6.27
CA TRP A 51 -20.93 -6.43 4.95
C TRP A 51 -21.42 -7.72 4.26
N TRP A 52 -21.61 -8.80 5.01
CA TRP A 52 -22.03 -10.10 4.46
C TRP A 52 -23.52 -10.16 4.12
N LYS A 53 -24.30 -9.16 4.53
CA LYS A 53 -25.72 -9.01 4.17
C LYS A 53 -25.90 -8.38 2.79
N LEU A 54 -24.87 -7.74 2.25
CA LEU A 54 -24.90 -7.14 0.93
C LEU A 54 -24.92 -8.20 -0.18
N ASP A 55 -25.67 -7.91 -1.25
CA ASP A 55 -25.69 -8.79 -2.41
C ASP A 55 -24.31 -8.82 -3.12
N ARG A 56 -24.16 -9.79 -4.03
CA ARG A 56 -22.89 -9.99 -4.74
C ARG A 56 -22.52 -8.81 -5.65
N ALA A 57 -23.50 -8.15 -6.26
CA ALA A 57 -23.26 -7.03 -7.16
C ALA A 57 -22.74 -5.81 -6.39
N ALA A 58 -23.35 -5.51 -5.24
CA ALA A 58 -22.92 -4.45 -4.33
C ALA A 58 -21.48 -4.69 -3.83
N ARG A 59 -21.16 -5.92 -3.42
CA ARG A 59 -19.79 -6.26 -2.99
C ARG A 59 -18.77 -6.19 -4.13
N GLY A 60 -19.17 -6.57 -5.35
CA GLY A 60 -18.33 -6.42 -6.55
C GLY A 60 -18.02 -4.96 -6.86
N ALA A 61 -19.05 -4.11 -6.87
CA ALA A 61 -18.90 -2.67 -7.12
C ALA A 61 -18.00 -1.99 -6.06
N ALA A 62 -18.16 -2.36 -4.78
CA ALA A 62 -17.31 -1.86 -3.70
C ALA A 62 -15.84 -2.32 -3.83
N GLY A 63 -15.60 -3.52 -4.38
CA GLY A 63 -14.25 -3.98 -4.71
C GLY A 63 -13.59 -3.14 -5.80
N GLU A 64 -14.33 -2.82 -6.87
CA GLU A 64 -13.85 -1.93 -7.95
C GLU A 64 -13.61 -0.51 -7.45
N GLU A 65 -14.48 0.03 -6.59
CA GLU A 65 -14.28 1.33 -5.95
C GLU A 65 -12.98 1.35 -5.13
N MET A 66 -12.74 0.30 -4.33
CA MET A 66 -11.49 0.16 -3.58
C MET A 66 -10.29 0.08 -4.51
N HIS A 67 -10.36 -0.71 -5.58
CA HIS A 67 -9.30 -0.77 -6.58
C HIS A 67 -9.00 0.61 -7.19
N GLY A 68 -10.03 1.40 -7.45
CA GLY A 68 -9.91 2.80 -7.90
C GLY A 68 -9.12 3.68 -6.93
N VAL A 69 -9.27 3.49 -5.61
CA VAL A 69 -8.45 4.20 -4.61
C VAL A 69 -6.97 3.82 -4.72
N PHE A 70 -6.64 2.54 -4.92
CA PHE A 70 -5.24 2.12 -5.13
C PHE A 70 -4.64 2.75 -6.38
N GLN A 71 -5.40 2.79 -7.48
CA GLN A 71 -4.94 3.44 -8.71
C GLN A 71 -4.76 4.95 -8.55
N LYS A 72 -5.70 5.62 -7.86
CA LYS A 72 -5.67 7.07 -7.61
C LYS A 72 -4.39 7.53 -6.91
N HIS A 73 -3.85 6.71 -6.00
CA HIS A 73 -2.66 7.04 -5.20
C HIS A 73 -1.38 6.35 -5.68
N ALA A 74 -1.44 5.60 -6.78
CA ALA A 74 -0.33 4.76 -7.26
C ALA A 74 0.93 5.56 -7.61
N ASP A 75 0.82 6.87 -7.87
CA ASP A 75 1.94 7.78 -8.15
C ASP A 75 2.71 8.21 -6.89
N ARG A 76 2.12 8.04 -5.69
CA ARG A 76 2.68 8.52 -4.41
C ARG A 76 2.93 7.42 -3.39
N VAL A 77 2.17 6.33 -3.47
CA VAL A 77 2.24 5.23 -2.51
C VAL A 77 2.39 3.90 -3.21
N ALA A 78 3.22 3.02 -2.63
CA ALA A 78 3.23 1.61 -2.95
C ALA A 78 2.44 0.86 -1.88
N ALA A 79 1.28 0.33 -2.25
CA ALA A 79 0.39 -0.36 -1.34
C ALA A 79 0.26 -1.86 -1.67
N ASP A 80 0.34 -2.69 -0.64
CA ASP A 80 0.16 -4.14 -0.69
C ASP A 80 -1.00 -4.55 0.21
N THR A 81 -1.76 -5.56 -0.20
CA THR A 81 -2.83 -6.15 0.59
C THR A 81 -2.49 -7.59 0.96
N TYR A 82 -2.81 -7.97 2.20
CA TYR A 82 -2.59 -9.31 2.72
C TYR A 82 -3.86 -9.80 3.42
N LEU A 83 -4.27 -11.03 3.11
CA LEU A 83 -5.41 -11.68 3.77
C LEU A 83 -4.96 -12.27 5.10
N LEU A 84 -5.64 -11.87 6.18
CA LEU A 84 -5.38 -12.35 7.55
C LEU A 84 -6.51 -13.24 8.07
N ARG A 85 -7.71 -13.18 7.46
CA ARG A 85 -8.87 -13.95 7.87
C ARG A 85 -8.56 -15.44 7.92
N GLY A 86 -8.80 -16.06 9.07
CA GLY A 86 -8.51 -17.48 9.33
C GLY A 86 -7.08 -17.74 9.82
N LEU A 87 -6.19 -16.75 9.74
CA LEU A 87 -4.82 -16.80 10.29
C LEU A 87 -4.65 -15.87 11.50
N SER A 88 -5.49 -14.84 11.61
CA SER A 88 -5.57 -13.92 12.74
C SER A 88 -6.97 -13.93 13.32
N ASP A 89 -7.06 -13.87 14.65
CA ASP A 89 -8.32 -13.91 15.41
C ASP A 89 -9.09 -12.59 15.39
N ARG A 90 -8.39 -11.47 15.17
CA ARG A 90 -8.92 -10.11 15.29
C ARG A 90 -8.85 -9.30 14.01
N ALA A 91 -8.34 -9.86 12.92
CA ALA A 91 -8.11 -9.14 11.68
C ALA A 91 -8.48 -9.99 10.46
N ASP A 92 -9.07 -9.33 9.46
CA ASP A 92 -9.45 -9.94 8.20
C ASP A 92 -8.43 -9.67 7.09
N PHE A 93 -7.87 -8.47 7.04
CA PHE A 93 -6.79 -8.14 6.11
C PHE A 93 -5.93 -7.00 6.63
N MET A 94 -4.77 -6.82 5.99
CA MET A 94 -3.81 -5.77 6.28
C MET A 94 -3.43 -5.06 4.98
N VAL A 95 -3.27 -3.74 5.07
CA VAL A 95 -2.69 -2.92 4.02
C VAL A 95 -1.34 -2.41 4.48
N ARG A 96 -0.30 -2.70 3.69
CA ARG A 96 1.06 -2.18 3.90
C ARG A 96 1.34 -1.11 2.87
N ILE A 97 1.67 0.09 3.33
CA ILE A 97 1.83 1.28 2.49
C ILE A 97 3.24 1.80 2.67
N HIS A 98 3.91 2.10 1.56
CA HIS A 98 5.18 2.81 1.54
C HIS A 98 5.02 4.15 0.84
N SER A 99 5.56 5.21 1.43
CA SER A 99 5.59 6.53 0.81
C SER A 99 6.76 7.36 1.34
N ARG A 100 7.16 8.39 0.58
CA ARG A 100 8.15 9.37 1.05
C ARG A 100 7.57 10.35 2.07
N GLU A 101 6.26 10.57 2.03
CA GLU A 101 5.57 11.46 2.96
C GLU A 101 4.50 10.69 3.73
N LEU A 102 4.46 10.88 5.06
CA LEU A 102 3.46 10.21 5.90
C LEU A 102 2.03 10.68 5.57
N SER A 103 1.88 11.93 5.13
CA SER A 103 0.59 12.50 4.72
C SER A 103 -0.02 11.76 3.51
N ASP A 104 0.79 11.26 2.58
CA ASP A 104 0.28 10.49 1.44
C ASP A 104 -0.29 9.14 1.90
N SER A 105 0.35 8.48 2.86
CA SER A 105 -0.18 7.26 3.49
C SER A 105 -1.49 7.53 4.22
N GLN A 106 -1.59 8.67 4.92
CA GLN A 106 -2.83 9.08 5.59
C GLN A 106 -3.95 9.36 4.60
N ASN A 107 -3.70 10.15 3.55
CA ASN A 107 -4.70 10.49 2.54
C ASN A 107 -5.23 9.23 1.82
N PHE A 108 -4.33 8.29 1.50
CA PHE A 108 -4.71 6.99 0.96
C PHE A 108 -5.66 6.23 1.91
N LEU A 109 -5.34 6.16 3.21
CA LEU A 109 -6.18 5.46 4.19
C LEU A 109 -7.53 6.14 4.39
N VAL A 110 -7.58 7.47 4.40
CA VAL A 110 -8.83 8.25 4.49
C VAL A 110 -9.73 7.94 3.31
N ASP A 111 -9.20 7.98 2.08
CA ASP A 111 -9.96 7.65 0.88
C ASP A 111 -10.42 6.18 0.89
N LEU A 112 -9.55 5.26 1.29
CA LEU A 112 -9.86 3.83 1.40
C LEU A 112 -11.02 3.58 2.38
N MET A 113 -11.00 4.23 3.54
CA MET A 113 -12.08 4.15 4.53
C MET A 113 -13.35 4.88 4.10
N GLY A 114 -13.26 5.81 3.15
CA GLY A 114 -14.41 6.50 2.56
C GLY A 114 -15.24 5.65 1.59
N THR A 115 -14.67 4.55 1.06
CA THR A 115 -15.33 3.66 0.10
C THR A 115 -16.52 2.90 0.69
N ALA A 116 -17.36 2.30 -0.16
CA ALA A 116 -18.46 1.45 0.27
C ALA A 116 -18.00 0.29 1.16
N LEU A 117 -16.91 -0.42 0.79
CA LEU A 117 -16.30 -1.42 1.67
C LEU A 117 -15.65 -0.77 2.89
N GLY A 118 -14.99 0.37 2.72
CA GLY A 118 -14.35 1.15 3.78
C GLY A 118 -15.25 1.44 4.99
N LYS A 119 -16.53 1.72 4.74
CA LYS A 119 -17.55 1.95 5.77
C LYS A 119 -17.84 0.74 6.66
N HIS A 120 -17.54 -0.45 6.16
CA HIS A 120 -17.66 -1.72 6.89
C HIS A 120 -16.33 -2.18 7.50
N LEU A 121 -15.27 -1.38 7.38
CA LEU A 121 -13.98 -1.67 7.96
C LEU A 121 -13.83 -1.02 9.32
N LYS A 122 -13.46 -1.83 10.31
CA LYS A 122 -12.95 -1.35 11.59
C LYS A 122 -11.43 -1.46 11.59
N ASN A 123 -10.76 -0.32 11.72
CA ASN A 123 -9.32 -0.31 11.94
C ASN A 123 -9.01 -0.84 13.35
N THR A 124 -8.21 -1.89 13.42
CA THR A 124 -7.87 -2.59 14.66
C THR A 124 -6.52 -2.15 15.20
N VAL A 125 -5.52 -2.00 14.32
CA VAL A 125 -4.17 -1.62 14.67
C VAL A 125 -3.54 -0.87 13.49
N THR A 126 -2.84 0.22 13.80
CA THR A 126 -1.96 0.93 12.85
C THR A 126 -0.55 1.01 13.41
N PHE A 127 0.44 0.62 12.60
CA PHE A 127 1.85 0.86 12.88
C PHE A 127 2.44 1.82 11.85
N ASN A 128 3.24 2.78 12.31
CA ASN A 128 4.02 3.65 11.46
C ASN A 128 5.50 3.47 11.78
N GLY A 129 6.32 3.43 10.75
CA GLY A 129 7.77 3.36 10.87
C GLY A 129 8.46 4.12 9.74
N ILE A 130 9.77 4.29 9.85
CA ILE A 130 10.61 4.89 8.82
C ILE A 130 11.80 3.98 8.56
N THR A 131 12.12 3.72 7.28
CA THR A 131 13.31 2.97 6.90
C THR A 131 14.55 3.80 7.25
N LYS A 132 15.57 3.16 7.82
CA LYS A 132 16.82 3.82 8.22
C LYS A 132 18.00 3.08 7.61
N PRO A 133 19.13 3.77 7.37
CA PRO A 133 20.39 3.11 7.10
C PRO A 133 20.73 2.11 8.22
N LEU A 134 21.56 1.12 7.89
CA LEU A 134 21.96 0.09 8.85
C LEU A 134 22.78 0.71 9.99
N ASN A 135 22.24 0.71 11.22
CA ASN A 135 22.89 1.33 12.37
C ASN A 135 24.10 0.53 12.90
N TYR A 136 24.04 -0.81 12.86
CA TYR A 136 25.03 -1.67 13.52
C TYR A 136 25.91 -2.45 12.54
N VAL A 137 25.37 -2.84 11.38
CA VAL A 137 26.07 -3.64 10.37
C VAL A 137 27.39 -3.02 9.88
N PRO A 138 27.54 -1.69 9.74
CA PRO A 138 28.83 -1.11 9.35
C PRO A 138 30.00 -1.48 10.28
N ALA A 139 29.72 -1.75 11.56
CA ALA A 139 30.73 -2.16 12.55
C ALA A 139 31.04 -3.67 12.54
N PHE A 140 30.33 -4.47 11.73
CA PHE A 140 30.56 -5.92 11.68
C PHE A 140 31.82 -6.29 10.87
N PRO A 141 32.37 -7.50 11.10
CA PRO A 141 33.36 -8.11 10.22
C PRO A 141 32.88 -8.19 8.75
N ASP A 142 33.81 -8.13 7.80
CA ASP A 142 33.48 -8.00 6.37
C ASP A 142 32.83 -9.26 5.76
N ASP A 143 33.18 -10.44 6.28
CA ASP A 143 32.52 -11.71 5.95
C ASP A 143 31.03 -11.68 6.32
N LEU A 144 30.70 -11.14 7.49
CA LEU A 144 29.31 -11.03 7.94
C LEU A 144 28.53 -9.98 7.13
N LYS A 145 29.18 -8.87 6.77
CA LYS A 145 28.59 -7.87 5.84
C LYS A 145 28.29 -8.49 4.47
N ALA A 146 29.16 -9.37 3.98
CA ALA A 146 28.96 -10.05 2.70
C ALA A 146 27.78 -11.04 2.76
N ALA A 147 27.67 -11.82 3.84
CA ALA A 147 26.56 -12.76 4.05
C ALA A 147 25.19 -12.07 4.14
N LEU A 148 25.12 -10.85 4.67
CA LEU A 148 23.87 -10.07 4.72
C LEU A 148 23.39 -9.57 3.36
N LYS A 149 24.26 -9.54 2.35
CA LYS A 149 23.93 -9.12 0.98
C LYS A 149 23.47 -10.28 0.10
N THR A 150 23.43 -11.51 0.62
CA THR A 150 23.00 -12.68 -0.14
C THR A 150 21.57 -12.49 -0.64
N PRO A 151 21.33 -12.50 -1.97
CA PRO A 151 20.00 -12.36 -2.52
C PRO A 151 19.12 -13.51 -2.03
N LEU A 152 17.89 -13.21 -1.63
CA LEU A 152 16.93 -14.27 -1.34
C LEU A 152 16.61 -15.03 -2.62
N ALA A 153 16.36 -16.34 -2.49
CA ALA A 153 15.92 -17.18 -3.60
C ALA A 153 14.71 -16.54 -4.31
N PRO A 154 14.64 -16.62 -5.66
CA PRO A 154 13.63 -15.94 -6.47
C PRO A 154 12.22 -16.53 -6.35
N GLU A 155 12.00 -17.45 -5.42
CA GLU A 155 10.72 -18.11 -5.24
C GLU A 155 9.63 -17.14 -4.75
N PRO A 156 8.38 -17.28 -5.25
CA PRO A 156 7.25 -16.51 -4.75
C PRO A 156 7.10 -16.72 -3.24
N LYS A 157 6.95 -15.63 -2.49
CA LYS A 157 6.74 -15.66 -1.03
C LYS A 157 5.25 -15.41 -0.76
N PRO A 158 4.42 -16.45 -0.55
CA PRO A 158 2.97 -16.30 -0.44
C PRO A 158 2.52 -15.73 0.90
N TYR A 159 3.37 -15.79 1.94
CA TYR A 159 3.02 -15.38 3.30
C TYR A 159 3.81 -14.15 3.74
N ALA A 160 3.17 -13.32 4.56
CA ALA A 160 3.79 -12.17 5.21
C ALA A 160 3.65 -12.28 6.73
N ILE A 161 4.70 -11.90 7.45
CA ILE A 161 4.74 -11.87 8.92
C ILE A 161 5.19 -10.47 9.33
N VAL A 162 4.42 -9.82 10.19
CA VAL A 162 4.74 -8.49 10.74
C VAL A 162 4.82 -8.61 12.25
N ILE A 163 5.99 -8.31 12.81
CA ILE A 163 6.25 -8.42 14.26
C ILE A 163 6.64 -7.04 14.79
N PRO A 164 5.75 -6.35 15.51
CA PRO A 164 6.11 -5.10 16.17
C PRO A 164 7.03 -5.40 17.36
N ILE A 165 8.21 -4.78 17.40
CA ILE A 165 9.19 -4.97 18.48
C ILE A 165 9.36 -3.66 19.24
N ARG A 166 9.25 -3.72 20.57
CA ARG A 166 9.59 -2.63 21.49
C ARG A 166 10.71 -3.09 22.41
N LYS A 167 11.82 -2.36 22.45
CA LYS A 167 12.89 -2.57 23.44
C LYS A 167 12.53 -1.89 24.76
N ASN A 168 13.03 -2.44 25.87
CA ASN A 168 12.92 -1.81 27.19
C ASN A 168 14.08 -0.81 27.40
N SER A 169 13.99 -0.01 28.46
CA SER A 169 15.00 1.02 28.78
C SER A 169 16.41 0.45 29.01
N GLU A 170 16.51 -0.76 29.56
CA GLU A 170 17.80 -1.44 29.77
C GLU A 170 18.53 -1.71 28.45
N CYS A 171 17.80 -2.19 27.44
CA CYS A 171 18.33 -2.36 26.09
C CYS A 171 18.76 -1.05 25.43
N ASP A 172 18.06 0.06 25.70
CA ASP A 172 18.41 1.37 25.15
C ASP A 172 19.70 1.92 25.78
N LEU A 173 19.88 1.73 27.09
CA LEU A 173 21.10 2.10 27.82
C LEU A 173 22.32 1.34 27.30
N ALA A 174 22.17 0.03 27.05
CA ALA A 174 23.25 -0.78 26.48
C ALA A 174 23.69 -0.26 25.09
N GLY A 175 22.74 0.18 24.25
CA GLY A 175 23.05 0.74 22.93
C GLY A 175 23.83 2.06 22.97
N LEU A 176 23.50 2.95 23.91
CA LEU A 176 24.20 4.23 24.12
C LEU A 176 25.64 4.05 24.62
N ILE A 177 25.89 3.04 25.43
CA ILE A 177 27.21 2.74 25.97
C ILE A 177 28.12 2.19 24.85
N TRP A 178 27.62 1.29 24.01
CA TRP A 178 28.38 0.73 22.89
C TRP A 178 28.65 1.73 21.75
N SER A 179 27.83 2.76 21.56
CA SER A 179 28.07 3.79 20.52
C SER A 179 29.11 4.86 20.92
N ARG A 180 29.65 4.80 22.15
CA ARG A 180 30.63 5.75 22.69
C ARG A 180 32.06 5.20 22.76
N PHE A 181 32.27 3.95 22.36
CA PHE A 181 33.58 3.31 22.23
C PHE A 181 33.84 2.97 20.76
#